data_AF-C1EE26-F1
#
_entry.id   AF-C1EE26-F1
#
_cell.length_a   1.000
_cell.length_b   1.000
_cell.length_c   1.000
_cell.angle_alpha   90.00
_cell.angle_beta   90.00
_cell.angle_gamma   90.00
#
_symmetry.space_group_name_H-M   'P 1'
#
loop_
_entity.id
_entity.type
_entity.pdbx_description
1 polymer ?
#
loop_
_entity_poly.entity_id
_entity_poly.type
_entity_poly.pdbx_seq_one_letter_code
_entity_poly.pdbx_strand_id
1 'polypeptide(L)'
;MPPWERRELMKKAAMEKGGLPWPAYLGLSVIVSIAAIGSCFELNYGNPIFGVVGPDSFLYKPILYWFIGTGFPLAAFLWTKGIAGANEAAELQDELDGY
;
A
#
# COMPACT_ATOMS: atom_id res chain seq x y z
N MET A 1 -26.07 -14.32 -14.35
CA MET A 1 -26.33 -14.58 -12.92
C MET A 1 -26.85 -13.31 -12.26
N PRO A 2 -27.89 -13.39 -11.40
CA PRO A 2 -28.41 -12.22 -10.70
C PRO A 2 -27.37 -11.53 -9.80
N PRO A 3 -27.49 -10.21 -9.54
CA PRO A 3 -26.47 -9.42 -8.84
C PRO A 3 -26.14 -9.89 -7.40
N TRP A 4 -27.07 -10.57 -6.72
CA TRP A 4 -26.87 -11.05 -5.35
C TRP A 4 -26.00 -12.31 -5.28
N GLU A 5 -26.22 -13.28 -6.17
CA GLU A 5 -25.39 -14.50 -6.28
C GLU A 5 -23.96 -14.15 -6.71
N ARG A 6 -23.80 -13.17 -7.60
CA ARG A 6 -22.50 -12.63 -8.02
C ARG A 6 -21.71 -12.05 -6.83
N ARG A 7 -22.39 -11.29 -5.97
CA ARG A 7 -21.78 -10.70 -4.75
C ARG A 7 -21.39 -11.76 -3.72
N GLU A 8 -22.15 -12.86 -3.59
CA GLU A 8 -21.80 -13.94 -2.68
C GLU A 8 -20.57 -14.73 -3.14
N LEU A 9 -20.44 -14.98 -4.44
CA LEU A 9 -19.26 -15.62 -5.01
C LEU A 9 -18.00 -14.74 -4.85
N MET A 10 -18.10 -13.44 -5.13
CA MET A 10 -17.00 -12.49 -4.87
C MET A 10 -16.62 -12.43 -3.38
N LYS A 11 -17.61 -12.46 -2.47
CA LYS A 11 -17.35 -12.51 -1.02
C LYS A 11 -16.67 -13.81 -0.59
N LYS A 12 -17.08 -14.96 -1.14
CA LYS A 12 -16.45 -16.25 -0.85
C LYS A 12 -15.01 -16.27 -1.35
N ALA A 13 -14.75 -15.84 -2.59
CA ALA A 13 -13.41 -15.74 -3.15
C ALA A 13 -12.50 -14.82 -2.30
N ALA A 14 -13.01 -13.67 -1.86
CA ALA A 14 -12.28 -12.77 -0.97
C ALA A 14 -12.00 -13.38 0.41
N MET A 15 -12.93 -14.17 0.96
CA MET A 15 -12.77 -14.83 2.25
C MET A 15 -11.78 -16.01 2.18
N GLU A 16 -11.81 -16.78 1.09
CA GLU A 16 -10.93 -17.93 0.86
C GLU A 16 -9.48 -17.52 0.60
N LYS A 17 -9.26 -16.40 -0.09
CA LYS A 17 -7.92 -15.89 -0.41
C LYS A 17 -7.16 -15.38 0.82
N GLY A 18 -7.88 -14.88 1.83
CA GLY A 18 -7.30 -14.38 3.08
C GLY A 18 -6.40 -13.14 2.91
N GLY A 19 -6.05 -12.49 4.02
CA GLY A 19 -5.22 -11.28 4.01
C GLY A 19 -6.00 -9.97 3.80
N LEU A 20 -5.28 -8.90 3.44
CA LEU A 20 -5.88 -7.59 3.20
C LEU A 20 -6.54 -7.53 1.81
N PRO A 21 -7.65 -6.79 1.64
CA PRO A 21 -8.22 -6.59 0.31
C PRO A 21 -7.27 -5.75 -0.56
N TRP A 22 -7.29 -5.97 -1.89
CA TRP A 22 -6.38 -5.28 -2.82
C TRP A 22 -6.38 -3.74 -2.68
N PRO A 23 -7.51 -3.04 -2.41
CA PRO A 23 -7.48 -1.59 -2.25
C PRO A 23 -6.71 -1.17 -1.00
N ALA A 24 -6.72 -2.00 0.05
CA ALA A 24 -5.96 -1.72 1.27
C ALA A 24 -4.45 -1.86 1.03
N TYR A 25 -4.00 -2.85 0.25
CA TYR A 25 -2.59 -2.96 -0.16
C TYR A 25 -2.12 -1.72 -0.92
N LEU A 26 -2.91 -1.23 -1.89
CA LEU A 26 -2.58 -0.02 -2.63
C LEU A 26 -2.63 1.23 -1.74
N GLY A 27 -3.64 1.37 -0.89
CA GLY A 27 -3.74 2.49 0.05
C GLY A 27 -2.54 2.56 1.00
N LEU A 28 -2.13 1.43 1.56
CA LEU A 28 -0.92 1.34 2.39
C LEU A 28 0.34 1.65 1.59
N SER A 29 0.45 1.17 0.34
CA SER A 29 1.59 1.48 -0.53
C SER A 29 1.75 2.99 -0.74
N VAL A 30 0.65 3.70 -0.98
CA VAL A 30 0.66 5.16 -1.17
C VAL A 30 1.10 5.87 0.12
N ILE A 31 0.55 5.49 1.27
CA ILE A 31 0.92 6.09 2.57
C ILE A 31 2.42 5.90 2.84
N VAL A 32 2.93 4.68 2.66
CA VAL A 32 4.36 4.38 2.88
C VAL A 32 5.23 5.14 1.89
N SER A 33 4.80 5.29 0.63
CA SER A 33 5.52 6.07 -0.38
C SER A 33 5.61 7.54 -0.01
N ILE A 34 4.49 8.14 0.45
CA ILE A 34 4.46 9.53 0.91
C ILE A 34 5.39 9.71 2.10
N ALA A 35 5.39 8.78 3.05
CA ALA A 35 6.28 8.82 4.20
C ALA A 35 7.76 8.76 3.77
N ALA A 36 8.14 7.83 2.89
CA ALA A 36 9.50 7.69 2.40
C ALA A 36 9.98 8.93 1.61
N ILE A 37 9.12 9.47 0.74
CA ILE A 37 9.41 10.68 -0.02
C ILE A 37 9.54 11.89 0.91
N GLY A 38 8.62 12.06 1.87
CA GLY A 38 8.70 13.10 2.88
C GLY A 38 9.99 13.02 3.67
N SER A 39 10.46 11.81 4.01
CA SER A 39 11.74 11.62 4.69
C SER A 39 12.94 12.05 3.83
N CYS A 40 12.91 11.86 2.50
CA CYS A 40 13.93 12.39 1.59
C CYS A 40 13.97 13.92 1.63
N PHE A 41 12.81 14.57 1.60
CA PHE A 41 12.70 16.02 1.68
C PHE A 41 13.23 16.55 3.03
N GLU A 42 12.87 15.90 4.13
CA GLU A 42 13.36 16.25 5.46
C GLU A 42 14.89 16.14 5.60
N LEU A 43 15.49 15.11 4.99
CA LEU A 43 16.94 14.96 4.97
C LEU A 43 17.63 16.08 4.17
N ASN A 44 17.04 16.49 3.05
CA ASN A 44 17.66 17.47 2.16
C ASN A 44 17.49 18.92 2.65
N TYR A 45 16.33 19.27 3.19
CA TYR A 45 16.00 20.64 3.57
C TYR A 45 16.19 20.94 5.05
N GLY A 46 16.38 19.93 5.90
CA GLY A 46 16.58 20.11 7.34
C GLY A 46 15.36 20.67 8.10
N ASN A 47 14.23 20.83 7.41
CA ASN A 47 12.96 21.26 7.99
C ASN A 47 12.09 20.03 8.28
N PRO A 48 11.66 19.79 9.52
CA PRO A 48 10.85 18.64 9.88
C PRO A 48 9.41 18.83 9.40
N ILE A 49 9.00 18.07 8.38
CA ILE A 49 7.65 18.09 7.78
C ILE A 49 6.67 17.27 8.63
N PHE A 50 7.12 16.14 9.17
CA PHE A 50 6.38 15.26 10.05
C PHE A 50 6.34 15.79 11.49
N GLY A 51 7.30 16.65 11.88
CA GLY A 51 7.36 17.26 13.22
C GLY A 51 7.52 16.27 14.38
N VAL A 52 7.77 14.98 14.10
CA VAL A 52 7.86 13.91 15.10
C VAL A 52 9.17 13.96 15.87
N VAL A 53 10.28 14.28 15.19
CA VAL A 53 11.62 14.40 15.78
C VAL A 53 12.25 15.71 15.32
N GLY A 54 12.80 16.48 16.25
CA GLY A 54 13.49 17.74 15.94
C GLY A 54 14.83 17.51 15.24
N PRO A 55 15.27 18.43 14.35
CA PRO A 55 16.55 18.32 13.62
C PRO A 55 17.77 18.25 14.54
N ASP A 56 17.67 18.82 15.75
CA ASP A 56 18.72 18.85 16.76
C ASP A 56 18.93 17.49 17.45
N SER A 57 18.03 16.52 17.22
CA SER A 57 18.15 15.19 17.81
C SER A 57 19.12 14.32 17.02
N PHE A 58 20.02 13.64 17.73
CA PHE A 58 20.92 12.64 17.15
C PHE A 58 20.17 11.52 16.39
N LEU A 59 18.93 11.23 16.79
CA LEU A 59 18.10 10.20 16.18
C LEU A 59 17.40 10.66 14.89
N TYR A 60 17.40 11.95 14.57
CA TYR A 60 16.69 12.51 13.41
C TYR A 60 17.13 11.86 12.10
N LYS A 61 18.43 11.91 11.78
CA LYS A 61 18.96 11.35 10.53
C LYS A 61 18.82 9.82 10.44
N PRO A 62 19.19 9.04 11.48
CA PRO A 62 19.01 7.57 11.46
C PRO A 62 17.57 7.13 11.19
N ILE A 63 16.58 7.80 11.81
CA ILE A 63 15.16 7.49 11.60
C ILE A 63 14.76 7.75 10.15
N LEU A 64 15.17 8.89 9.59
CA LEU A 64 14.86 9.22 8.20
C LEU A 64 15.51 8.23 7.22
N TYR A 65 16.77 7.85 7.44
CA TYR A 65 17.42 6.81 6.63
C TYR A 65 16.71 5.46 6.73
N TRP A 66 16.21 5.10 7.92
CA TRP A 66 15.41 3.89 8.09
C TRP A 66 14.10 3.96 7.30
N PHE A 67 13.37 5.07 7.40
CA PHE A 67 12.12 5.27 6.65
C PHE A 67 12.34 5.24 5.13
N ILE A 68 13.43 5.82 4.65
CA ILE A 68 13.78 5.77 3.21
C ILE A 68 14.17 4.36 2.80
N GLY A 69 15.08 3.73 3.54
CA GLY A 69 15.64 2.43 3.21
C GLY A 69 14.63 1.30 3.29
N THR A 70 13.68 1.36 4.22
CA THR A 70 12.62 0.33 4.37
C THR A 70 11.32 0.72 3.68
N GLY A 71 11.00 2.01 3.59
CA GLY A 71 9.76 2.52 3.03
C GLY A 71 9.63 2.25 1.53
N PHE A 72 10.67 2.52 0.72
CA PHE A 72 10.59 2.25 -0.72
C PHE A 72 10.41 0.76 -1.05
N PRO A 73 11.20 -0.18 -0.48
CA PRO A 73 10.98 -1.61 -0.68
C PRO A 73 9.60 -2.07 -0.21
N LEU A 74 9.14 -1.60 0.96
CA LEU A 74 7.83 -1.97 1.50
C LEU A 74 6.69 -1.44 0.61
N ALA A 75 6.79 -0.19 0.15
CA ALA A 75 5.82 0.38 -0.77
C ALA A 75 5.74 -0.40 -2.08
N ALA A 76 6.88 -0.79 -2.66
CA ALA A 76 6.93 -1.61 -3.87
C ALA A 76 6.32 -3.01 -3.65
N PHE A 77 6.59 -3.63 -2.50
CA PHE A 77 5.97 -4.91 -2.13
C PHE A 77 4.44 -4.79 -2.00
N LEU A 78 3.95 -3.76 -1.29
CA LEU A 78 2.52 -3.50 -1.14
C LEU A 78 1.85 -3.18 -2.48
N TRP A 79 2.54 -2.44 -3.35
CA TRP A 79 2.05 -2.10 -4.69
C TRP A 79 1.88 -3.34 -5.56
N THR A 80 2.91 -4.20 -5.62
CA THR A 80 2.85 -5.43 -6.43
C THR A 80 1.77 -6.39 -5.95
N LYS A 81 1.59 -6.53 -4.63
CA LYS A 81 0.46 -7.29 -4.04
C LYS A 81 -0.89 -6.67 -4.37
N GLY A 82 -1.00 -5.34 -4.30
CA GLY A 82 -2.22 -4.61 -4.64
C GLY A 82 -2.61 -4.77 -6.10
N ILE A 83 -1.66 -4.64 -7.03
CA ILE A 83 -1.90 -4.85 -8.47
C ILE A 83 -2.30 -6.30 -8.76
N ALA A 84 -1.58 -7.27 -8.21
CA ALA A 84 -1.92 -8.69 -8.41
C ALA A 84 -3.35 -8.97 -7.94
N GLY A 85 -3.72 -8.48 -6.76
CA GLY A 85 -5.08 -8.61 -6.24
C GLY A 85 -6.15 -7.88 -7.08
N ALA A 86 -5.81 -6.73 -7.67
CA ALA A 86 -6.72 -5.99 -8.55
C ALA A 86 -6.93 -6.71 -9.89
N ASN A 87 -5.86 -7.28 -10.47
CA ASN A 87 -5.94 -8.05 -11.72
C ASN A 87 -6.78 -9.31 -11.53
N GLU A 88 -6.55 -10.08 -10.46
CA GLU A 88 -7.36 -11.26 -10.17
C GLU A 88 -8.83 -10.92 -9.91
N ALA A 89 -9.12 -9.76 -9.30
CA ALA A 89 -10.49 -9.30 -9.12
C ALA A 89 -11.15 -8.92 -10.45
N ALA A 90 -10.39 -8.37 -11.40
CA ALA A 90 -10.86 -8.08 -12.76
C ALA A 90 -11.13 -9.37 -13.55
N GLU A 91 -10.21 -10.33 -13.51
CA GLU A 91 -10.38 -11.65 -14.16
C GLU A 91 -11.63 -12.40 -13.64
N LEU A 92 -11.83 -12.41 -12.31
CA LEU A 92 -13.05 -12.96 -11.71
C LEU A 92 -14.31 -12.25 -12.21
N GLN A 93 -14.24 -10.94 -12.42
CA GLN A 93 -15.40 -10.19 -12.89
C GLN A 93 -15.70 -10.47 -14.37
N ASP A 94 -14.66 -10.59 -15.20
CA ASP A 94 -14.78 -10.98 -16.61
C ASP A 94 -15.38 -12.39 -16.76
N GLU A 95 -14.88 -13.37 -15.99
CA GLU A 95 -15.41 -14.75 -15.98
C GLU A 95 -16.90 -14.76 -15.60
N LEU A 96 -17.28 -13.96 -14.60
CA LEU A 96 -18.66 -13.85 -14.15
C LEU A 96 -19.57 -13.11 -15.16
N ASP A 97 -19.01 -12.22 -15.98
CA ASP A 97 -19.71 -11.53 -17.07
C ASP A 97 -19.75 -12.35 -18.37
N GLY A 98 -19.05 -13.49 -18.41
CA GLY A 98 -19.12 -14.47 -19.49
C GLY A 98 -18.23 -14.15 -20.70
N TYR A 99 -17.17 -13.36 -20.48
CA TYR A 99 -16.09 -13.12 -21.45
C TYR A 99 -14.86 -13.97 -21.15
#